data_AF-A0A918PUY3-F1
#
_entry.id   AF-A0A918PUY3-F1
#
_cell.length_a   1.000
_cell.length_b   1.000
_cell.length_c   1.000
_cell.angle_alpha   90.00
_cell.angle_beta   90.00
_cell.angle_gamma   90.00
#
_symmetry.space_group_name_H-M   'P 1'
#
loop_
_entity.id
_entity.type
_entity.pdbx_description
1 polymer ?
#
loop_
_entity_poly.entity_id
_entity_poly.type
_entity_poly.pdbx_seq_one_letter_code
_entity_poly.pdbx_strand_id
1 'polypeptide(L)'
;MTDIPLEAQLPAHILAKADVQHGEYAWRVKDIPEVVKAAADMNLLNLGGQLQVRIPGCIGECDWVDADPAAMVPPDLPWEVRVRMAAELSHQEMVDLQQHFDFHQQIREAFPAHVEPYLASGGKIEDATWFVWYVMDEAGDAEHQASLTEE
;
A
#
# COMPACT_ATOMS: atom_id res chain seq x y z
N MET A 1 19.01 15.61 5.63
CA MET A 1 18.89 14.19 6.01
C MET A 1 18.06 13.56 4.91
N THR A 2 18.44 12.40 4.39
CA THR A 2 17.49 11.62 3.58
C THR A 2 16.51 11.05 4.59
N ASP A 3 15.32 11.64 4.70
CA ASP A 3 14.28 11.14 5.56
C ASP A 3 13.96 9.70 5.12
N ILE A 4 14.17 8.78 6.05
CA ILE A 4 13.93 7.36 5.81
C ILE A 4 12.40 7.20 5.83
N PRO A 5 11.77 6.64 4.78
CA PRO A 5 10.32 6.47 4.74
C PRO A 5 9.85 5.62 5.93
N LEU A 6 8.67 5.91 6.47
CA LEU A 6 8.15 5.22 7.65
C LEU A 6 7.97 3.72 7.40
N GLU A 7 7.63 3.34 6.16
CA GLU A 7 7.53 1.96 5.70
C GLU A 7 8.84 1.20 5.90
N ALA A 8 10.00 1.87 5.74
CA ALA A 8 11.32 1.27 5.96
C ALA A 8 11.61 0.97 7.44
N GLN A 9 10.78 1.45 8.36
CA GLN A 9 10.92 1.21 9.79
C GLN A 9 10.06 0.02 10.27
N LEU A 10 9.22 -0.54 9.40
CA LEU A 10 8.41 -1.73 9.71
C LEU A 10 9.27 -2.91 10.20
N PRO A 11 8.70 -3.87 10.93
CA PRO A 11 9.47 -4.98 11.48
C PRO A 11 10.21 -5.77 10.40
N ALA A 12 11.42 -6.24 10.72
CA ALA A 12 12.29 -6.91 9.73
C ALA A 12 11.63 -8.09 8.99
N HIS A 13 10.71 -8.81 9.63
CA HIS A 13 9.99 -9.92 9.00
C HIS A 13 8.94 -9.46 7.97
N ILE A 14 8.41 -8.24 8.10
CA ILE A 14 7.54 -7.58 7.13
C ILE A 14 8.38 -7.06 5.96
N LEU A 15 9.49 -6.38 6.29
CA LEU A 15 10.42 -5.84 5.28
C LEU A 15 11.05 -6.94 4.42
N ALA A 16 11.30 -8.12 4.99
CA ALA A 16 11.84 -9.27 4.24
C ALA A 16 10.90 -9.78 3.12
N LYS A 17 9.62 -9.38 3.14
CA LYS A 17 8.61 -9.71 2.13
C LYS A 17 8.38 -8.58 1.13
N ALA A 18 8.91 -7.40 1.40
CA ALA A 18 8.71 -6.23 0.56
C ALA A 18 9.55 -6.31 -0.72
N ASP A 19 8.96 -5.88 -1.83
CA ASP A 19 9.71 -5.42 -2.98
C ASP A 19 9.95 -3.91 -2.82
N VAL A 20 11.18 -3.46 -3.03
CA VAL A 20 11.56 -2.05 -2.88
C VAL A 20 12.12 -1.55 -4.20
N GLN A 21 11.34 -0.69 -4.86
CA GLN A 21 11.71 -0.07 -6.13
C GLN A 21 11.35 1.41 -6.08
N HIS A 22 12.23 2.26 -6.60
CA HIS A 22 12.01 3.71 -6.69
C HIS A 22 11.68 4.42 -5.35
N GLY A 23 12.00 3.80 -4.21
CA GLY A 23 11.70 4.34 -2.88
C GLY A 23 10.37 3.86 -2.29
N GLU A 24 9.59 3.08 -3.03
CA GLU A 24 8.29 2.57 -2.59
C GLU A 24 8.37 1.12 -2.11
N TYR A 25 7.60 0.84 -1.06
CA TYR A 25 7.48 -0.47 -0.44
C TYR A 25 6.17 -1.11 -0.85
N ALA A 26 6.26 -2.24 -1.54
CA ALA A 26 5.08 -3.01 -1.92
C ALA A 26 5.21 -4.46 -1.44
N TRP A 27 4.07 -5.07 -1.15
CA TRP A 27 3.98 -6.46 -0.74
C TRP A 27 3.08 -7.23 -1.69
N ARG A 28 3.14 -8.57 -1.59
CA ARG A 28 2.09 -9.36 -2.21
C ARG A 28 0.77 -9.02 -1.55
N VAL A 29 -0.30 -8.96 -2.34
CA VAL A 29 -1.66 -8.71 -1.87
C VAL A 29 -2.02 -9.55 -0.63
N LYS A 30 -1.66 -10.84 -0.63
CA LYS A 30 -1.93 -11.76 0.48
C LYS A 30 -1.22 -11.39 1.80
N ASP A 31 -0.14 -10.61 1.72
CA ASP A 31 0.69 -10.23 2.86
C ASP A 31 0.29 -8.84 3.41
N ILE A 32 -0.53 -8.06 2.69
CA ILE A 32 -1.03 -6.75 3.14
C ILE A 32 -1.72 -6.79 4.50
N PRO A 33 -2.56 -7.80 4.84
CA PRO A 33 -3.12 -7.88 6.19
C PRO A 33 -2.07 -7.93 7.31
N GLU A 34 -0.90 -8.53 7.06
CA GLU A 34 0.20 -8.57 8.04
C GLU A 34 0.92 -7.22 8.13
N VAL A 35 1.07 -6.52 7.00
CA VAL A 35 1.64 -5.15 6.93
C VAL A 35 0.78 -4.18 7.73
N VAL A 36 -0.54 -4.19 7.48
CA VAL A 36 -1.53 -3.35 8.17
C VAL A 36 -1.45 -3.53 9.68
N LYS A 37 -1.40 -4.79 10.11
CA LYS A 37 -1.29 -5.13 11.53
C LYS A 37 0.03 -4.64 12.12
N ALA A 38 1.15 -4.87 11.43
CA ALA A 38 2.47 -4.47 11.91
C ALA A 38 2.61 -2.95 12.03
N ALA A 39 2.04 -2.19 11.08
CA ALA A 39 1.99 -0.73 11.15
C ALA A 39 1.19 -0.25 12.37
N ALA A 40 0.01 -0.84 12.60
CA ALA A 40 -0.82 -0.50 13.76
C ALA A 40 -0.15 -0.85 15.10
N ASP A 41 0.53 -2.01 15.19
CA ASP A 41 1.32 -2.39 16.38
C ASP A 41 2.47 -1.41 16.67
N MET A 42 2.95 -0.70 15.63
CA MET A 42 3.96 0.36 15.73
C MET A 42 3.35 1.75 15.95
N ASN A 43 2.04 1.85 16.17
CA ASN A 43 1.30 3.11 16.32
C ASN A 43 1.40 4.04 15.09
N LEU A 44 1.49 3.45 13.89
CA LEU A 44 1.45 4.15 12.61
C LEU A 44 0.05 4.05 12.00
N LEU A 45 -0.43 5.16 11.44
CA LEU A 45 -1.69 5.21 10.72
C LEU A 45 -1.52 4.53 9.36
N ASN A 46 -2.39 3.58 9.06
CA ASN A 46 -2.46 2.97 7.74
C ASN A 46 -3.15 3.96 6.78
N LEU A 47 -2.39 4.55 5.86
CA LEU A 47 -2.94 5.49 4.88
C LEU A 47 -3.76 4.76 3.83
N GLY A 48 -3.26 3.61 3.37
CA GLY A 48 -3.81 2.90 2.23
C GLY A 48 -2.75 2.61 1.19
N GLY A 49 -3.19 2.36 -0.04
CA GLY A 49 -2.28 2.03 -1.13
C GLY A 49 -3.01 1.55 -2.38
N GLN A 50 -2.23 1.09 -3.35
CA GLN A 50 -2.75 0.82 -4.69
C GLN A 50 -2.15 -0.45 -5.29
N LEU A 51 -2.90 -1.09 -6.18
CA LEU A 51 -2.41 -2.21 -6.95
C LEU A 51 -1.32 -1.74 -7.92
N GLN A 52 -0.19 -2.47 -7.95
CA GLN A 52 0.94 -2.18 -8.82
C GLN A 52 1.36 -3.41 -9.64
N VAL A 53 1.69 -3.17 -10.91
CA VAL A 53 2.60 -4.06 -11.64
C VAL A 53 4.01 -3.74 -11.20
N ARG A 54 4.80 -4.76 -10.83
CA ARG A 54 6.23 -4.59 -10.61
C ARG A 54 6.98 -5.74 -11.26
N ILE A 55 7.73 -5.41 -12.30
CA ILE A 55 8.62 -6.30 -13.04
C ILE A 55 10.01 -5.65 -13.08
N PRO A 56 11.09 -6.37 -13.44
CA PRO A 56 12.44 -5.80 -13.41
C PRO A 56 12.54 -4.48 -14.20
N GLY A 57 12.82 -3.39 -13.48
CA GLY A 57 13.01 -2.05 -14.05
C GLY A 57 11.73 -1.31 -14.44
N CYS A 58 10.55 -1.79 -14.01
CA CYS A 58 9.28 -1.14 -14.30
C CYS A 58 8.28 -1.35 -13.16
N ILE A 59 7.77 -0.22 -12.66
CA ILE A 59 6.57 -0.15 -11.81
C ILE A 59 5.45 0.57 -12.57
N GLY A 60 4.21 0.22 -12.30
CA GLY A 60 3.03 0.90 -12.83
C GLY A 60 1.82 0.69 -11.92
N GLU A 61 1.00 1.73 -11.76
CA GLU A 61 -0.11 1.77 -10.81
C GLU A 61 -1.46 1.62 -11.51
N CYS A 62 -2.35 0.82 -10.92
CA CYS A 62 -3.77 0.82 -11.26
C CYS A 62 -4.48 1.77 -10.31
N ASP A 63 -4.64 3.03 -10.70
CA ASP A 63 -5.25 4.11 -9.91
C ASP A 63 -6.73 3.89 -9.57
N TRP A 64 -7.39 2.91 -10.20
CA TRP A 64 -8.76 2.49 -9.88
C TRP A 64 -8.87 1.28 -8.95
N VAL A 65 -7.74 0.69 -8.54
CA VAL A 65 -7.70 -0.41 -7.57
C VAL A 65 -6.88 0.05 -6.36
N ASP A 66 -7.50 0.90 -5.56
CA ASP A 66 -6.91 1.55 -4.41
C ASP A 66 -7.71 1.30 -3.12
N ALA A 67 -7.02 1.43 -2.00
CA ALA A 67 -7.56 1.45 -0.65
C ALA A 67 -7.16 2.79 -0.02
N ASP A 68 -8.09 3.48 0.61
CA ASP A 68 -7.87 4.75 1.33
C ASP A 68 -8.62 4.73 2.68
N PRO A 69 -8.23 3.83 3.59
CA PRO A 69 -8.88 3.69 4.89
C PRO A 69 -8.71 4.96 5.75
N ALA A 70 -7.63 5.73 5.56
CA ALA A 70 -7.38 6.92 6.35
C ALA A 70 -8.38 8.05 6.05
N ALA A 71 -8.82 8.21 4.80
CA ALA A 71 -9.83 9.20 4.43
C ALA A 71 -11.20 8.97 5.12
N MET A 72 -11.47 7.75 5.57
CA MET A 72 -12.70 7.40 6.30
C MET A 72 -12.60 7.61 7.81
N VAL A 73 -11.43 7.93 8.35
CA VAL A 73 -11.21 8.10 9.79
C VAL A 73 -11.35 9.58 10.17
N PRO A 74 -12.22 9.94 11.13
CA PRO A 74 -12.34 11.33 11.58
C PRO A 74 -11.02 11.86 12.17
N PRO A 75 -10.55 13.05 11.76
CA PRO A 75 -9.25 13.58 12.17
C PRO A 75 -9.21 14.07 13.62
N ASP A 76 -10.36 14.31 14.24
CA ASP A 76 -10.49 14.82 15.61
C ASP A 76 -10.42 13.73 16.71
N LEU A 77 -10.33 12.47 16.31
CA LEU A 77 -10.18 11.35 17.24
C LEU A 77 -8.74 11.26 17.80
N PRO A 78 -8.57 10.72 19.02
CA PRO A 78 -7.24 10.43 19.56
C PRO A 78 -6.43 9.54 18.61
N TRP A 79 -5.12 9.80 18.48
CA TRP A 79 -4.25 9.12 17.52
C TRP A 79 -4.35 7.58 17.56
N GLU A 80 -4.23 6.97 18.73
CA GLU A 80 -4.34 5.51 18.88
C GLU A 80 -5.70 4.95 18.41
N VAL A 81 -6.77 5.75 18.53
CA VAL A 81 -8.10 5.38 18.02
C VAL A 81 -8.12 5.44 16.50
N ARG A 82 -7.51 6.47 15.91
CA ARG A 82 -7.37 6.61 14.45
C ARG A 82 -6.56 5.46 13.86
N VAL A 83 -5.42 5.13 14.46
CA VAL A 83 -4.57 4.00 14.06
C VAL A 83 -5.35 2.69 14.05
N ARG A 84 -6.07 2.39 15.14
CA ARG A 84 -6.89 1.16 15.24
C ARG A 84 -8.01 1.15 14.19
N MET A 85 -8.74 2.24 14.04
CA MET A 85 -9.86 2.34 13.10
C MET A 85 -9.37 2.20 11.65
N ALA A 86 -8.29 2.88 11.27
CA ALA A 86 -7.70 2.75 9.94
C ALA A 86 -7.28 1.31 9.65
N ALA A 87 -6.69 0.60 10.62
CA ALA A 87 -6.33 -0.80 10.45
C ALA A 87 -7.55 -1.72 10.21
N GLU A 88 -8.62 -1.52 10.97
CA GLU A 88 -9.88 -2.27 10.78
C GLU A 88 -10.50 -2.00 9.39
N LEU A 89 -10.54 -0.73 8.98
CA LEU A 89 -11.04 -0.32 7.66
C LEU A 89 -10.15 -0.86 6.52
N SER A 90 -8.82 -0.86 6.71
CA SER A 90 -7.87 -1.42 5.73
C SER A 90 -8.18 -2.89 5.44
N HIS A 91 -8.48 -3.67 6.49
CA HIS A 91 -8.84 -5.07 6.32
C HIS A 91 -10.15 -5.24 5.55
N GLN A 92 -11.15 -4.40 5.84
CA GLN A 92 -12.43 -4.43 5.15
C GLN A 92 -12.27 -4.08 3.67
N GLU A 93 -11.56 -2.99 3.35
CA GLU A 93 -11.31 -2.58 1.97
C GLU A 93 -10.52 -3.63 1.19
N MET A 94 -9.49 -4.25 1.78
CA MET A 94 -8.75 -5.32 1.11
C MET A 94 -9.63 -6.53 0.79
N VAL A 95 -10.57 -6.87 1.68
CA VAL A 95 -11.56 -7.92 1.41
C VAL A 95 -12.50 -7.51 0.28
N ASP A 96 -12.97 -6.27 0.29
CA ASP A 96 -13.87 -5.75 -0.74
C ASP A 96 -13.17 -5.69 -2.11
N LEU A 97 -11.95 -5.17 -2.19
CA LEU A 97 -11.16 -5.17 -3.43
C LEU A 97 -10.95 -6.57 -4.00
N GLN A 98 -10.64 -7.55 -3.15
CA GLN A 98 -10.48 -8.96 -3.57
C GLN A 98 -11.79 -9.60 -4.06
N GLN A 99 -12.94 -9.10 -3.63
CA GLN A 99 -14.25 -9.56 -4.11
C GLN A 99 -14.65 -8.89 -5.44
N HIS A 100 -14.22 -7.66 -5.66
CA HIS A 100 -14.60 -6.86 -6.82
C HIS A 100 -13.65 -7.04 -8.01
N PHE A 101 -12.37 -7.30 -7.77
CA PHE A 101 -11.34 -7.35 -8.81
C PHE A 101 -10.58 -8.67 -8.82
N ASP A 102 -10.30 -9.16 -10.03
CA ASP A 102 -9.19 -10.08 -10.27
C ASP A 102 -7.93 -9.25 -10.51
N PHE A 103 -7.08 -9.11 -9.49
CA PHE A 103 -5.87 -8.28 -9.56
C PHE A 103 -4.91 -8.69 -10.69
N HIS A 104 -4.79 -9.99 -10.99
CA HIS A 104 -3.92 -10.45 -12.07
C HIS A 104 -4.47 -10.02 -13.43
N GLN A 105 -5.80 -10.10 -13.59
CA GLN A 105 -6.48 -9.57 -14.77
C GLN A 105 -6.30 -8.06 -14.88
N GLN A 106 -6.47 -7.31 -13.78
CA GLN A 106 -6.30 -5.85 -13.78
C GLN A 106 -4.89 -5.44 -14.25
N ILE A 107 -3.85 -6.09 -13.72
CA ILE A 107 -2.45 -5.84 -14.15
C ILE A 107 -2.26 -6.15 -15.65
N ARG A 108 -2.79 -7.27 -16.13
CA ARG A 108 -2.63 -7.69 -17.52
C ARG A 108 -3.33 -6.75 -18.50
N GLU A 109 -4.51 -6.26 -18.14
CA GLU A 109 -5.31 -5.32 -18.95
C GLU A 109 -4.74 -3.90 -18.93
N ALA A 110 -4.23 -3.46 -17.78
CA ALA A 110 -3.63 -2.15 -17.61
C ALA A 110 -2.28 -2.01 -18.33
N PHE A 111 -1.45 -3.06 -18.30
CA PHE A 111 -0.06 -3.00 -18.76
C PHE A 111 0.33 -4.07 -19.81
N PRO A 112 -0.47 -4.30 -20.87
CA PRO A 112 -0.25 -5.41 -21.79
C PRO A 112 1.10 -5.33 -22.50
N ALA A 113 1.56 -4.12 -22.83
CA ALA A 113 2.84 -3.90 -23.51
C ALA A 113 4.07 -4.32 -22.67
N HIS A 114 3.92 -4.41 -21.35
CA HIS A 114 5.00 -4.76 -20.41
C HIS A 114 4.83 -6.17 -19.85
N VAL A 115 3.59 -6.54 -19.51
CA VAL A 115 3.26 -7.83 -18.89
C VAL A 115 3.35 -8.97 -19.92
N GLU A 116 2.86 -8.80 -21.14
CA GLU A 116 2.86 -9.89 -22.13
C GLU A 116 4.30 -10.34 -22.50
N PRO A 117 5.26 -9.44 -22.78
CA PRO A 117 6.65 -9.85 -22.98
C PRO A 117 7.27 -10.52 -21.75
N TYR A 118 6.97 -10.03 -20.55
CA TYR A 118 7.45 -10.61 -19.30
C TYR A 118 6.96 -12.06 -19.13
N LEU A 119 5.66 -12.32 -19.35
CA LEU A 119 5.10 -13.67 -19.30
C LEU A 119 5.68 -14.57 -20.39
N ALA A 120 5.83 -14.06 -21.63
CA ALA A 120 6.43 -14.80 -22.73
C ALA A 120 7.90 -15.19 -22.46
N SER A 121 8.61 -14.42 -21.64
CA SER A 121 9.98 -14.72 -21.19
C SER A 121 10.07 -15.76 -20.06
N GLY A 122 8.93 -16.27 -19.58
CA GLY A 122 8.83 -17.22 -18.47
C GLY A 122 8.51 -16.59 -17.12
N GLY A 123 8.21 -15.29 -17.08
CA GLY A 123 7.68 -14.61 -15.91
C GLY A 123 6.28 -15.12 -15.53
N LYS A 124 5.86 -14.83 -14.30
CA LYS A 124 4.56 -15.25 -13.75
C LYS A 124 3.76 -14.03 -13.32
N ILE A 125 2.46 -14.02 -13.60
CA ILE A 125 1.62 -12.85 -13.30
C ILE A 125 1.55 -12.58 -11.79
N GLU A 126 1.58 -13.65 -11.00
CA GLU A 126 1.66 -13.61 -9.55
C GLU A 126 2.93 -12.92 -9.08
N ASP A 127 4.03 -13.08 -9.83
CA ASP A 127 5.31 -12.46 -9.50
C ASP A 127 5.36 -10.97 -9.87
N ALA A 128 4.51 -10.54 -10.80
CA ALA A 128 4.36 -9.16 -11.24
C ALA A 128 3.29 -8.36 -10.47
N THR A 129 2.43 -9.03 -9.69
CA THR A 129 1.30 -8.40 -9.00
C THR A 129 1.68 -8.06 -7.57
N TRP A 130 1.63 -6.77 -7.24
CA TRP A 130 2.01 -6.21 -5.94
C TRP A 130 0.96 -5.18 -5.50
N PHE A 131 0.99 -4.83 -4.22
CA PHE A 131 0.19 -3.76 -3.67
C PHE A 131 1.11 -2.88 -2.83
N VAL A 132 1.25 -1.61 -3.23
CA VAL A 132 2.00 -0.62 -2.45
C VAL A 132 1.18 -0.27 -1.21
N TRP A 133 1.84 0.00 -0.08
CA TRP A 133 1.13 0.39 1.14
C TRP A 133 1.89 1.48 1.88
N TYR A 134 1.17 2.53 2.23
CA TYR A 134 1.73 3.72 2.85
C TYR A 134 1.25 3.89 4.30
N VAL A 135 2.13 4.44 5.12
CA VAL A 135 1.86 4.68 6.54
C VAL A 135 2.31 6.08 6.97
N MET A 136 1.70 6.58 8.03
CA MET A 136 1.98 7.92 8.55
C MET A 136 2.10 7.90 10.07
N ASP A 137 2.96 8.75 10.63
CA ASP A 137 3.04 8.99 12.06
C ASP A 137 2.24 10.24 12.46
N GLU A 138 2.08 10.46 13.76
CA GLU A 138 1.25 11.55 14.28
C GLU A 138 1.77 12.93 13.85
N ALA A 139 3.10 13.08 13.72
CA ALA A 139 3.73 14.32 13.28
C ALA A 139 3.43 14.61 11.80
N GLY A 140 3.60 13.63 10.92
CA GLY A 140 3.30 13.75 9.50
C GLY A 140 1.82 14.04 9.24
N ASP A 141 0.92 13.44 10.01
CA ASP A 141 -0.51 13.74 9.89
C ASP A 141 -0.82 15.18 10.33
N ALA A 142 -0.25 15.65 11.43
CA ALA A 142 -0.44 17.04 11.87
C ALA A 142 0.06 18.06 10.83
N GLU A 143 1.19 17.79 10.17
CA GLU A 143 1.70 18.61 9.07
C GLU A 143 0.77 18.59 7.86
N HIS A 144 0.27 17.41 7.47
CA HIS A 144 -0.69 17.27 6.38
C HIS A 144 -1.98 18.04 6.66
N GLN A 145 -2.57 17.88 7.84
CA GLN A 145 -3.79 18.60 8.23
C GLN A 145 -3.59 20.11 8.23
N ALA A 146 -2.44 20.60 8.70
CA ALA A 146 -2.11 22.03 8.66
C ALA A 146 -2.10 22.55 7.22
N SER A 147 -1.50 21.80 6.28
CA SER A 147 -1.44 22.18 4.86
C SER A 147 -2.81 22.32 4.20
N LEU A 148 -3.81 21.55 4.63
CA LEU A 148 -5.18 21.61 4.10
C LEU A 148 -5.96 22.84 4.59
N THR A 149 -5.49 23.51 5.66
CA THR A 149 -6.16 24.68 6.24
C THR A 149 -5.59 26.02 5.77
N GLU A 150 -4.50 26.00 4.99
CA GLU A 150 -3.84 27.19 4.44
C GLU A 150 -4.34 27.59 3.04
N GLU A 151 -5.32 26.88 2.47
CA GLU A 151 -6.06 27.23 1.24
C GLU A 151 -7.38 27.97 1.50
#